data_AF-A0A2E4FB76-F1
#
_entry.id   AF-A0A2E4FB76-F1
#
_cell.length_a   1.000
_cell.length_b   1.000
_cell.length_c   1.000
_cell.angle_alpha   90.00
_cell.angle_beta   90.00
_cell.angle_gamma   90.00
#
_symmetry.space_group_name_H-M   'P 1'
#
loop_
_entity.id
_entity.type
_entity.pdbx_description
1 polymer ?
#
loop_
_entity_poly.entity_id
_entity_poly.type
_entity_poly.pdbx_seq_one_letter_code
_entity_poly.pdbx_strand_id
1 'polypeptide(L)'
;MSAKHVTVARFATVAIGLLMLSGLTGCAFKASEEECKLACENVAAISNQEVNAQVEKDEALAETGEGGKNMARNMAEAMVDAIRDECAKQCAEKGTRKQADCLAKLTSVADLETCM
;
A
#
# COMPACT_ATOMS: atom_id res chain seq x y z
N MET A 1 -24.01 -2.67 -9.20
CA MET A 1 -22.56 -2.42 -9.25
C MET A 1 -22.10 -2.15 -7.83
N SER A 2 -21.37 -3.09 -7.23
CA SER A 2 -21.15 -3.18 -5.78
C SER A 2 -20.01 -2.27 -5.33
N ALA A 3 -20.26 -1.43 -4.33
CA ALA A 3 -19.32 -0.46 -3.73
C ALA A 3 -17.97 -1.06 -3.28
N LYS A 4 -17.88 -2.39 -3.17
CA LYS A 4 -16.70 -3.13 -2.69
C LYS A 4 -15.53 -3.16 -3.68
N HIS A 5 -15.79 -3.11 -4.99
CA HIS A 5 -14.72 -3.10 -6.02
C HIS A 5 -14.02 -1.74 -6.15
N VAL A 6 -14.62 -0.69 -5.60
CA VAL A 6 -14.11 0.68 -5.69
C VAL A 6 -12.97 0.89 -4.69
N THR A 7 -12.91 0.14 -3.59
CA THR A 7 -11.92 0.35 -2.54
C THR A 7 -10.53 -0.11 -2.96
N VAL A 8 -10.37 -1.34 -3.48
CA VAL A 8 -9.06 -1.88 -3.91
C VAL A 8 -8.46 -1.09 -5.07
N ALA A 9 -9.29 -0.73 -6.06
CA ALA A 9 -8.86 0.09 -7.19
C ALA A 9 -8.43 1.50 -6.72
N ARG A 10 -9.16 2.12 -5.78
CA ARG A 10 -8.78 3.41 -5.20
C ARG A 10 -7.47 3.33 -4.43
N PHE A 11 -7.22 2.27 -3.65
CA PHE A 11 -5.95 2.11 -2.93
C PHE A 11 -4.74 2.06 -3.87
N ALA A 12 -4.83 1.34 -5.00
CA ALA A 12 -3.76 1.28 -5.99
C ALA A 12 -3.56 2.62 -6.73
N THR A 13 -4.64 3.38 -6.99
CA THR A 13 -4.52 4.67 -7.69
C THR A 13 -4.00 5.78 -6.77
N VAL A 14 -4.33 5.72 -5.48
CA VAL A 14 -3.90 6.68 -4.46
C VAL A 14 -2.41 6.51 -4.13
N ALA A 15 -1.93 5.25 -4.00
CA ALA A 15 -0.52 4.95 -3.74
C ALA A 15 0.43 5.45 -4.85
N ILE A 16 -0.01 5.44 -6.12
CA ILE A 16 0.82 5.80 -7.28
C ILE A 16 0.63 7.27 -7.71
N GLY A 17 -0.56 7.84 -7.50
CA GLY A 17 -0.94 9.14 -8.06
C GLY A 17 -0.51 10.38 -7.25
N LEU A 18 -0.31 10.29 -5.93
CA LEU A 18 -0.25 11.47 -5.06
C LEU A 18 1.15 11.95 -4.63
N LEU A 19 2.24 11.22 -4.95
CA LEU A 19 3.62 11.69 -4.71
C LEU A 19 4.03 12.90 -5.59
N MET A 20 3.11 13.46 -6.37
CA MET A 20 3.32 14.60 -7.27
C MET A 20 3.01 15.98 -6.65
N LEU A 21 2.44 16.08 -5.44
CA LEU A 21 1.83 17.33 -4.96
C LEU A 21 2.47 18.02 -3.74
N SER A 22 3.51 17.48 -3.11
CA SER A 22 4.12 18.11 -1.92
C SER A 22 5.36 18.97 -2.24
N GLY A 23 5.23 19.85 -3.22
CA GLY A 23 6.16 20.97 -3.39
C GLY A 23 5.55 22.22 -2.76
N LEU A 24 6.00 22.61 -1.55
CA LEU A 24 6.01 23.96 -0.96
C LEU A 24 5.86 23.90 0.57
N THR A 25 6.98 23.81 1.30
CA THR A 25 7.29 24.57 2.54
C THR A 25 8.48 23.95 3.28
N GLY A 26 9.62 24.65 3.31
CA GLY A 26 10.82 24.26 4.07
C GLY A 26 11.68 23.20 3.37
N CYS A 27 12.98 23.18 3.67
CA CYS A 27 13.95 22.21 3.14
C CYS A 27 13.58 20.78 3.61
N ALA A 28 12.63 20.14 2.95
CA ALA A 28 12.30 18.76 3.21
C ALA A 28 13.46 17.90 2.67
N PHE A 29 14.21 17.28 3.59
CA PHE A 29 15.28 16.37 3.21
C PHE A 29 14.66 15.21 2.42
N LYS A 30 15.22 14.96 1.23
CA LYS A 30 14.88 13.81 0.41
C LYS A 30 15.12 12.52 1.21
N ALA A 31 14.18 11.58 1.15
CA ALA A 31 14.38 10.27 1.75
C ALA A 31 15.52 9.53 1.03
N SER A 32 16.31 8.78 1.79
CA SER A 32 17.28 7.84 1.21
C SER A 32 16.58 6.61 0.62
N GLU A 33 17.26 5.91 -0.29
CA GLU A 33 16.73 4.66 -0.87
C GLU A 33 16.43 3.60 0.20
N GLU A 34 17.25 3.53 1.25
CA GLU A 34 17.07 2.59 2.36
C GLU A 34 15.84 2.95 3.22
N GLU A 35 15.66 4.24 3.54
CA GLU A 35 14.46 4.72 4.25
C GLU A 35 13.18 4.41 3.45
N CYS A 36 13.22 4.60 2.13
CA CYS A 36 12.11 4.29 1.25
C CYS A 36 11.82 2.78 1.15
N LYS A 37 12.85 1.93 1.08
CA LYS A 37 12.65 0.47 1.09
C LYS A 37 11.97 0.02 2.37
N LEU A 38 12.49 0.44 3.52
CA LEU A 38 11.95 0.07 4.82
C LEU A 38 10.52 0.59 5.02
N ALA A 39 10.24 1.82 4.57
CA ALA A 39 8.90 2.38 4.59
C ALA A 39 7.91 1.58 3.73
N CYS A 40 8.31 1.21 2.52
CA CYS A 40 7.46 0.49 1.59
C CYS A 40 7.30 -1.00 1.93
N GLU A 41 8.26 -1.61 2.63
CA GLU A 41 8.10 -2.92 3.27
C GLU A 41 6.95 -2.90 4.30
N ASN A 42 6.86 -1.83 5.10
CA ASN A 42 5.74 -1.68 6.05
C ASN A 42 4.40 -1.52 5.34
N VAL A 43 4.35 -0.73 4.26
CA VAL A 43 3.14 -0.59 3.41
C VAL A 43 2.70 -1.95 2.84
N ALA A 44 3.64 -2.75 2.36
CA ALA A 44 3.37 -4.10 1.86
C ALA A 44 2.82 -5.01 2.95
N ALA A 45 3.43 -5.00 4.14
CA ALA A 45 2.97 -5.80 5.28
C ALA A 45 1.52 -5.48 5.68
N ILE A 46 1.18 -4.19 5.78
CA ILE A 46 -0.17 -3.75 6.16
C ILE A 46 -1.19 -4.06 5.05
N SER A 47 -0.79 -3.93 3.78
CA SER A 47 -1.64 -4.29 2.65
C SER A 47 -1.94 -5.80 2.65
N ASN A 48 -0.94 -6.64 2.92
CA ASN A 48 -1.13 -8.09 3.06
C ASN A 48 -2.04 -8.45 4.24
N GLN A 49 -1.92 -7.74 5.37
CA GLN A 49 -2.82 -7.93 6.51
C GLN A 49 -4.28 -7.60 6.14
N GLU A 50 -4.51 -6.49 5.43
CA GLU A 50 -5.85 -6.10 4.98
C GLU A 50 -6.42 -7.11 3.98
N VAL A 51 -5.62 -7.54 3.00
CA VAL A 51 -5.99 -8.60 2.05
C VAL A 51 -6.44 -9.85 2.79
N ASN A 52 -5.65 -10.31 3.76
CA ASN A 52 -6.00 -11.49 4.55
C ASN A 52 -7.30 -11.29 5.33
N ALA A 53 -7.48 -10.13 5.94
CA ALA A 53 -8.71 -9.80 6.66
C ALA A 53 -9.94 -9.76 5.74
N GLN A 54 -9.78 -9.29 4.48
CA GLN A 54 -10.86 -9.27 3.50
C GLN A 54 -11.17 -10.68 2.96
N VAL A 55 -10.15 -11.48 2.65
CA VAL A 55 -10.33 -12.88 2.21
C VAL A 55 -11.07 -13.71 3.26
N GLU A 56 -10.81 -13.48 4.55
CA GLU A 56 -11.54 -14.18 5.62
C GLU A 56 -13.00 -13.74 5.75
N LYS A 57 -13.31 -12.48 5.43
CA LYS A 57 -14.65 -11.92 5.53
C LYS A 57 -15.48 -12.09 4.26
N ASP A 58 -14.86 -12.49 3.15
CA ASP A 58 -15.54 -12.61 1.87
C ASP A 58 -16.37 -13.90 1.81
N GLU A 59 -17.69 -13.72 1.88
CA GLU A 59 -18.68 -14.79 1.78
C GLU A 59 -18.57 -15.55 0.44
N ALA A 60 -18.20 -14.87 -0.66
CA ALA A 60 -18.03 -15.52 -1.94
C ALA A 60 -16.82 -16.47 -1.94
N LEU A 61 -15.75 -16.12 -1.21
CA LEU A 61 -14.60 -17.00 -1.04
C LEU A 61 -14.86 -18.11 -0.01
N ALA A 62 -15.80 -17.92 0.92
CA ALA A 62 -16.21 -18.98 1.84
C ALA A 62 -16.78 -20.20 1.10
N GLU A 63 -17.53 -19.98 0.02
CA GLU A 63 -18.08 -21.05 -0.83
C GLU A 63 -17.01 -21.82 -1.63
N THR A 64 -15.87 -21.19 -1.89
CA THR A 64 -14.75 -21.80 -2.64
C THR A 64 -13.84 -22.69 -1.79
N GLY A 65 -14.02 -22.67 -0.47
CA GLY A 65 -13.17 -23.38 0.48
C GLY A 65 -11.73 -22.83 0.53
N GLU A 66 -10.84 -23.56 1.20
CA GLU A 66 -9.49 -23.07 1.52
C GLU A 66 -8.59 -22.92 0.29
N GLY A 67 -8.82 -23.72 -0.76
CA GLY A 67 -8.11 -23.60 -2.04
C GLY A 67 -8.38 -22.27 -2.75
N GLY A 68 -9.64 -21.81 -2.79
CA GLY A 68 -9.99 -20.52 -3.40
C GLY A 68 -9.49 -19.34 -2.57
N LYS A 69 -9.53 -19.43 -1.24
CA LYS A 69 -8.91 -18.45 -0.34
C LYS A 69 -7.40 -18.33 -0.58
N ASN A 70 -6.69 -19.45 -0.70
CA ASN A 70 -5.25 -19.45 -0.98
C ASN A 70 -4.93 -18.86 -2.35
N MET A 71 -5.74 -19.14 -3.38
CA MET A 71 -5.58 -18.53 -4.70
C MET A 71 -5.74 -17.01 -4.64
N ALA A 72 -6.76 -16.52 -3.93
CA ALA A 72 -6.99 -15.08 -3.76
C ALA A 72 -5.82 -14.40 -3.01
N ARG A 73 -5.31 -15.02 -1.94
CA ARG A 73 -4.13 -14.51 -1.22
C ARG A 73 -2.90 -14.45 -2.11
N ASN A 74 -2.58 -15.52 -2.84
CA ASN A 74 -1.40 -15.57 -3.71
C ASN A 74 -1.47 -14.52 -4.84
N MET A 75 -2.65 -14.28 -5.41
CA MET A 75 -2.83 -13.24 -6.43
C MET A 75 -2.65 -11.85 -5.84
N ALA A 76 -3.16 -11.61 -4.64
CA ALA A 76 -3.04 -10.34 -3.95
C ALA A 76 -1.61 -10.08 -3.47
N GLU A 77 -0.88 -11.09 -2.98
CA GLU A 77 0.54 -10.99 -2.63
C GLU A 77 1.38 -10.51 -3.81
N ALA A 78 1.15 -11.06 -5.01
CA ALA A 78 1.86 -10.60 -6.21
C ALA A 78 1.57 -9.12 -6.56
N MET A 79 0.34 -8.65 -6.30
CA MET A 79 0.01 -7.22 -6.46
C MET A 79 0.67 -6.36 -5.37
N VAL A 80 0.72 -6.84 -4.14
CA VAL A 80 1.35 -6.15 -3.01
C VAL A 80 2.86 -6.02 -3.22
N ASP A 81 3.54 -7.04 -3.76
CA ASP A 81 4.95 -6.95 -4.14
C ASP A 81 5.19 -5.87 -5.20
N ALA A 82 4.34 -5.79 -6.23
CA ALA A 82 4.43 -4.73 -7.23
C ALA A 82 4.19 -3.33 -6.62
N ILE A 83 3.26 -3.21 -5.67
CA ILE A 83 3.02 -1.97 -4.93
C ILE A 83 4.24 -1.59 -4.09
N ARG A 84 4.89 -2.55 -3.41
CA ARG A 84 6.12 -2.31 -2.63
C ARG A 84 7.21 -1.71 -3.51
N ASP A 85 7.45 -2.33 -4.67
CA ASP A 85 8.55 -1.94 -5.55
C ASP A 85 8.29 -0.56 -6.18
N GLU A 86 7.06 -0.28 -6.61
CA GLU A 86 6.68 1.03 -7.13
C GLU A 86 6.69 2.12 -6.04
N CYS A 87 6.23 1.79 -4.82
CA CYS A 87 6.35 2.67 -3.66
C CYS A 87 7.80 3.05 -3.39
N ALA A 88 8.71 2.06 -3.35
CA ALA A 88 10.12 2.29 -3.04
C ALA A 88 10.77 3.17 -4.11
N LYS A 89 10.46 2.91 -5.38
CA LYS A 89 10.91 3.70 -6.51
C LYS A 89 10.41 5.16 -6.44
N GLN A 90 9.10 5.37 -6.28
CA GLN A 90 8.53 6.72 -6.24
C GLN A 90 8.98 7.51 -5.00
N CYS A 91 9.10 6.85 -3.85
CA CYS A 91 9.66 7.44 -2.65
C CYS A 91 11.13 7.83 -2.87
N ALA A 92 11.95 6.96 -3.44
CA ALA A 92 13.35 7.28 -3.71
C ALA A 92 13.51 8.38 -4.77
N GLU A 93 12.58 8.51 -5.71
CA GLU A 93 12.60 9.56 -6.74
C GLU A 93 12.11 10.92 -6.21
N LYS A 94 11.04 10.95 -5.39
CA LYS A 94 10.30 12.18 -5.07
C LYS A 94 9.97 12.36 -3.58
N GLY A 95 10.06 11.30 -2.79
CA GLY A 95 9.68 11.28 -1.39
C GLY A 95 10.59 12.09 -0.47
N THR A 96 9.99 12.67 0.55
CA THR A 96 10.70 13.31 1.66
C THR A 96 10.91 12.33 2.81
N ARG A 97 11.92 12.57 3.63
CA ARG A 97 12.18 11.78 4.84
C ARG A 97 10.97 11.69 5.76
N LYS A 98 10.20 12.79 5.88
CA LYS A 98 8.96 12.83 6.66
C LYS A 98 7.88 11.89 6.10
N GLN A 99 7.75 11.83 4.76
CA GLN A 99 6.82 10.89 4.12
C GLN A 99 7.28 9.45 4.34
N ALA A 100 8.57 9.15 4.14
CA ALA A 100 9.13 7.82 4.41
C ALA A 100 8.93 7.39 5.88
N ASP A 101 9.21 8.28 6.83
CA ASP A 101 9.00 8.04 8.27
C ASP A 101 7.52 7.80 8.62
N CYS A 102 6.60 8.49 7.94
CA CYS A 102 5.17 8.29 8.11
C CYS A 102 4.73 6.91 7.60
N LEU A 103 5.13 6.57 6.38
CA LEU A 103 4.86 5.26 5.76
C LEU A 103 5.47 4.10 6.58
N ALA A 104 6.65 4.29 7.16
CA ALA A 104 7.30 3.30 8.04
C ALA A 104 6.56 3.08 9.38
N LYS A 105 5.69 4.02 9.79
CA LYS A 105 4.90 3.95 11.03
C LYS A 105 3.42 3.76 10.81
N LEU A 106 3.03 3.54 9.55
CA LEU A 106 1.65 3.29 9.17
C LEU A 106 1.09 2.12 9.99
N THR A 107 -0.19 2.18 10.37
CA THR A 107 -0.87 1.12 11.14
C THR A 107 -2.05 0.50 10.40
N SER A 108 -2.57 1.19 9.39
CA SER A 108 -3.68 0.72 8.57
C SER A 108 -3.57 1.29 7.16
N VAL A 109 -4.11 0.57 6.17
CA VAL A 109 -4.22 1.09 4.79
C VAL A 109 -5.06 2.37 4.69
N ALA A 110 -5.98 2.62 5.64
CA ALA A 110 -6.79 3.84 5.65
C ALA A 110 -5.94 5.09 5.93
N ASP A 111 -4.80 4.93 6.60
CA ASP A 111 -3.91 6.04 6.96
C ASP A 111 -2.93 6.39 5.83
N LEU A 112 -2.90 5.63 4.71
CA LEU A 112 -2.00 5.89 3.57
C LEU A 112 -2.13 7.32 3.04
N GLU A 113 -3.36 7.83 2.91
CA GLU A 113 -3.65 9.20 2.46
C GLU A 113 -3.12 10.27 3.41
N THR A 114 -2.87 9.94 4.69
CA THR A 114 -2.34 10.90 5.67
C THR A 114 -0.83 11.05 5.60
N CYS A 115 -0.14 10.06 5.00
CA CYS A 115 1.30 10.04 4.87
C CYS A 115 1.83 10.54 3.52
N MET A 116 0.95 10.73 2.53
CA MET A 116 1.30 11.12 1.16
C MET A 116 0.93 12.57 0.89
#